data_AF-A0AAN9I9U1-F1
#
_entry.id   AF-A0AAN9I9U1-F1
#
_cell.length_a   1.000
_cell.length_b   1.000
_cell.length_c   1.000
_cell.angle_alpha   90.00
_cell.angle_beta   90.00
_cell.angle_gamma   90.00
#
_symmetry.space_group_name_H-M   'P 1'
#
loop_
_entity.id
_entity.type
_entity.pdbx_description
1 polymer ?
#
loop_
_entity_poly.entity_id
_entity_poly.type
_entity_poly.pdbx_seq_one_letter_code
_entity_poly.pdbx_strand_id
1 'polypeptide(L)'
;MCRTFGSIYDLLVVTSFYLRYADTQHQFNVRESDWGFTSFMPLCELYDLARGYLVNDTLIVEAEVLVRRIVDYWTYDSKKETGYVGLKNQGATCYMNSLLQTLYHIPYFRKAVYHMPTTENDIALWKHSFGFTEFILQAPI
;
A
#
# COMPACT_ATOMS: atom_id res chain seq x y z
N MET A 1 -10.45 18.09 51.71
CA MET A 1 -10.31 17.10 52.80
C MET A 1 -9.04 16.32 52.54
N CYS A 2 -7.99 16.64 53.28
CA CYS A 2 -6.68 16.00 53.21
C CYS A 2 -6.78 14.59 53.79
N ARG A 3 -6.30 13.55 53.08
CA ARG A 3 -5.64 12.38 53.71
C ARG A 3 -4.60 11.80 52.74
N THR A 4 -3.34 12.02 53.09
CA THR A 4 -2.16 11.29 52.63
C THR A 4 -1.99 9.99 53.43
N PHE A 5 -1.72 8.90 52.72
CA PHE A 5 -0.92 7.72 53.09
C PHE A 5 -0.30 7.30 51.74
N GLY A 6 1.00 7.26 51.48
CA GLY A 6 2.13 6.99 52.35
C GLY A 6 2.70 5.61 52.03
N SER A 7 3.34 5.44 50.87
CA SER A 7 4.48 4.53 50.67
C SER A 7 5.16 4.85 49.35
N ILE A 8 6.37 5.38 49.46
CA ILE A 8 7.41 5.48 48.43
C ILE A 8 7.80 4.05 48.08
N TYR A 9 7.42 3.53 46.91
CA TYR A 9 8.12 2.54 46.06
C TYR A 9 7.17 2.21 44.92
N ASP A 10 7.02 3.13 43.99
CA ASP A 10 6.77 2.78 42.59
C ASP A 10 7.22 3.99 41.81
N LEU A 11 8.54 4.10 41.75
CA LEU A 11 9.19 4.85 40.70
C LEU A 11 8.76 4.14 39.41
N LEU A 12 7.60 4.51 38.86
CA LEU A 12 7.20 4.21 37.49
C LEU A 12 8.14 5.01 36.57
N VAL A 13 9.42 4.70 36.64
CA VAL A 13 10.34 4.86 35.53
C VAL A 13 10.09 3.62 34.67
N VAL A 14 8.91 3.60 34.04
CA VAL A 14 8.84 3.06 32.69
C VAL A 14 9.50 4.15 31.84
N THR A 15 10.82 4.28 31.94
CA THR A 15 11.60 4.74 30.79
C THR A 15 11.28 3.74 29.72
N SER A 16 10.28 4.04 28.89
CA SER A 16 10.06 3.36 27.63
C SER A 16 11.35 3.55 26.84
N PHE A 17 12.29 2.62 27.00
CA PHE A 17 13.39 2.45 26.09
C PHE A 17 12.78 2.00 24.77
N TYR A 18 12.24 2.94 24.00
CA TYR A 18 11.78 2.72 22.64
C TYR A 18 13.01 2.46 21.78
N LEU A 19 13.46 1.21 21.74
CA LEU A 19 14.32 0.73 20.68
C LEU A 19 13.51 0.67 19.38
N ARG A 20 13.43 1.79 18.65
CA ARG A 20 13.01 1.76 17.25
C ARG A 20 14.17 1.20 16.42
N TYR A 21 14.32 -0.12 16.40
CA TYR A 21 15.46 -0.77 15.75
C TYR A 21 15.32 -0.84 14.23
N ALA A 22 14.11 -0.95 13.69
CA ALA A 22 13.91 -0.96 12.24
C ALA A 22 12.44 -0.88 11.83
N ASP A 23 12.15 -0.09 10.80
CA ASP A 23 10.91 -0.18 10.03
C ASP A 23 11.10 -1.19 8.89
N THR A 24 10.09 -2.04 8.66
CA THR A 24 10.10 -2.98 7.54
C THR A 24 8.72 -3.08 6.90
N GLN A 25 8.69 -3.41 5.62
CA GLN A 25 7.46 -3.61 4.86
C GLN A 25 7.56 -4.93 4.13
N HIS A 26 6.49 -5.72 4.17
CA HIS A 26 6.41 -7.01 3.52
C HIS A 26 5.02 -7.24 2.93
N GLN A 27 4.97 -7.90 1.79
CA GLN A 27 3.73 -8.38 1.21
C GLN A 27 3.54 -9.86 1.56
N PHE A 28 2.78 -10.11 2.62
CA PHE A 28 2.46 -11.47 3.04
C PHE A 28 1.72 -12.23 1.94
N ASN A 29 2.15 -13.46 1.71
CA ASN A 29 1.48 -14.41 0.83
C ASN A 29 1.62 -15.82 1.41
N VAL A 30 0.95 -16.80 0.81
CA VAL A 30 0.95 -18.19 1.31
C VAL A 30 2.35 -18.80 1.36
N ARG A 31 3.28 -18.36 0.51
CA ARG A 31 4.67 -18.84 0.48
C ARG A 31 5.59 -18.06 1.41
N GLU A 32 5.26 -16.80 1.71
CA GLU A 32 6.05 -15.88 2.53
C GLU A 32 5.16 -15.33 3.65
N SER A 33 4.81 -16.22 4.57
CA SER A 33 3.89 -15.97 5.67
C SER A 33 4.52 -15.28 6.88
N ASP A 34 5.84 -15.21 6.92
CA ASP A 34 6.64 -14.60 7.97
C ASP A 34 7.63 -13.58 7.40
N TRP A 35 8.04 -12.65 8.25
CA TRP A 35 9.01 -11.62 7.91
C TRP A 35 9.65 -11.10 9.18
N GLY A 36 10.89 -10.61 9.08
CA GLY A 36 11.60 -10.06 10.22
C GLY A 36 13.09 -9.92 9.95
N PHE A 37 13.86 -9.93 11.03
CA PHE A 37 15.30 -9.77 10.99
C PHE A 37 15.97 -11.06 11.47
N THR A 38 16.87 -11.61 10.66
CA THR A 38 17.67 -12.79 11.05
C THR A 38 18.69 -12.45 12.14
N SER A 39 19.06 -11.17 12.26
CA SER A 39 19.85 -10.62 13.35
C SER A 39 19.20 -9.32 13.83
N PHE A 40 18.44 -9.42 14.91
CA PHE A 40 17.68 -8.29 15.48
C PHE A 40 18.53 -7.47 16.46
N MET A 41 19.23 -8.15 17.38
CA MET A 41 20.08 -7.53 18.38
C MET A 41 21.24 -8.48 18.75
N PRO A 42 22.48 -7.99 18.88
CA PRO A 42 23.58 -8.79 19.40
C PRO A 42 23.30 -9.28 20.82
N LEU A 43 23.61 -10.55 21.11
CA LEU A 43 23.40 -11.11 22.45
C LEU A 43 24.18 -10.36 23.53
N CYS A 44 25.37 -9.86 23.22
CA CYS A 44 26.16 -9.08 24.17
C CYS A 44 25.46 -7.78 24.61
N GLU A 45 24.60 -7.20 23.77
CA GLU A 45 23.81 -6.02 24.12
C GLU A 45 22.53 -6.40 24.88
N LEU A 46 21.90 -7.52 24.51
CA LEU A 46 20.71 -8.03 25.18
C LEU A 46 20.98 -8.36 26.66
N TYR A 47 22.15 -8.96 26.94
CA TYR A 47 22.55 -9.36 28.30
C TYR A 47 23.22 -8.23 29.10
N ASP A 48 23.36 -7.03 28.54
CA ASP A 48 23.94 -5.90 29.24
C ASP A 48 22.96 -5.37 30.30
N LEU A 49 23.25 -5.68 31.58
CA LEU A 49 22.49 -5.24 32.75
C LEU A 49 22.36 -3.70 32.81
N ALA A 50 23.31 -2.94 32.26
CA ALA A 50 23.25 -1.48 32.24
C ALA A 50 22.20 -0.95 31.26
N ARG A 51 21.80 -1.74 30.26
CA ARG A 51 20.77 -1.37 29.27
C ARG A 51 19.36 -1.73 29.70
N GLY A 52 19.21 -2.71 30.60
CA GLY A 52 17.93 -3.07 31.20
C GLY A 52 16.94 -3.78 30.26
N TYR A 53 17.41 -4.34 29.13
CA TYR A 53 16.54 -5.07 28.20
C TYR A 53 16.03 -6.41 28.76
N LEU A 54 16.84 -7.06 29.60
CA LEU A 54 16.51 -8.33 30.24
C LEU A 54 16.38 -8.11 31.74
N VAL A 55 15.19 -8.33 32.29
CA VAL A 55 14.92 -8.23 33.74
C VAL A 55 14.25 -9.52 34.18
N ASN A 56 14.81 -10.20 35.19
CA ASN A 56 14.31 -11.50 35.65
C ASN A 56 14.12 -12.51 34.51
N ASP A 57 15.12 -12.61 33.63
CA ASP A 57 15.10 -13.50 32.46
C ASP A 57 13.91 -13.25 31.52
N THR A 58 13.35 -12.04 31.55
CA THR A 58 12.19 -11.64 30.76
C THR A 58 12.55 -10.44 29.88
N LEU A 59 12.28 -10.57 28.57
CA LEU A 59 12.41 -9.54 27.56
C LEU A 59 11.02 -9.20 27.02
N ILE A 60 10.71 -7.90 26.90
CA ILE A 60 9.49 -7.43 26.26
C ILE A 60 9.81 -6.97 24.84
N VAL A 61 9.11 -7.51 23.85
CA VAL A 61 9.21 -7.12 22.45
C VAL A 61 7.88 -6.51 22.03
N GLU A 62 7.92 -5.28 21.54
CA GLU A 62 6.74 -4.56 21.04
C GLU A 62 6.86 -4.37 19.52
N ALA A 63 5.76 -4.53 18.79
CA ALA A 63 5.69 -4.33 17.34
C ALA A 63 4.44 -3.55 16.97
N GLU A 64 4.61 -2.47 16.22
CA GLU A 64 3.50 -1.71 15.62
C GLU A 64 3.29 -2.18 14.18
N VAL A 65 2.10 -2.71 13.87
CA VAL A 65 1.79 -3.28 12.55
C VAL A 65 0.74 -2.42 11.85
N LEU A 66 1.15 -1.73 10.79
CA LEU A 66 0.23 -1.02 9.90
C LEU A 66 -0.16 -1.91 8.71
N VAL A 67 -1.37 -2.45 8.73
CA VAL A 67 -1.91 -3.24 7.61
C VAL A 67 -2.47 -2.32 6.54
N ARG A 68 -1.84 -2.29 5.37
CA ARG A 68 -2.45 -1.71 4.16
C ARG A 68 -3.37 -2.76 3.55
N ARG A 69 -4.66 -2.45 3.37
CA ARG A 69 -5.55 -3.29 2.57
C ARG A 69 -5.00 -3.35 1.15
N ILE A 70 -4.51 -4.52 0.76
CA ILE A 70 -4.28 -4.83 -0.65
C ILE A 70 -5.67 -5.01 -1.23
N VAL A 71 -6.10 -4.05 -2.03
CA VAL A 71 -7.32 -4.18 -2.81
C VAL A 71 -6.98 -5.14 -3.94
N ASP A 72 -7.67 -6.27 -3.97
CA ASP A 72 -7.58 -7.21 -5.08
C ASP A 72 -7.91 -6.45 -6.36
N TYR A 73 -6.88 -6.14 -7.17
CA TYR A 73 -7.03 -5.31 -8.37
C TYR A 73 -8.08 -5.88 -9.35
N TRP A 74 -8.28 -7.19 -9.32
CA TRP A 74 -9.25 -7.89 -10.16
C TRP A 74 -10.71 -7.70 -9.72
N THR A 75 -10.96 -7.47 -8.44
CA THR A 75 -12.30 -7.29 -7.87
C THR A 75 -12.56 -5.86 -7.43
N TYR A 76 -11.56 -4.97 -7.52
CA TYR A 76 -11.68 -3.56 -7.20
C TYR A 76 -12.47 -2.80 -8.27
N ASP A 77 -13.67 -2.34 -7.90
CA ASP A 77 -14.48 -1.45 -8.72
C ASP A 77 -13.98 0.00 -8.61
N SER A 78 -12.95 0.33 -9.40
CA SER A 78 -12.37 1.68 -9.47
C SER A 78 -13.41 2.77 -9.78
N LYS A 79 -14.47 2.45 -10.56
CA LYS A 79 -15.50 3.42 -10.94
C LYS A 79 -16.33 3.82 -9.72
N LYS A 80 -16.71 2.84 -8.90
CA LYS A 80 -17.47 3.09 -7.68
C LYS A 80 -16.68 3.93 -6.67
N GLU A 81 -15.40 3.63 -6.50
CA GLU A 81 -14.59 4.22 -5.43
C GLU A 81 -13.98 5.58 -5.81
N THR A 82 -13.72 5.82 -7.11
CA THR A 82 -13.04 7.04 -7.58
C THR A 82 -13.82 7.86 -8.60
N GLY A 83 -14.87 7.28 -9.21
CA GLY A 83 -15.54 7.85 -10.38
C GLY A 83 -14.84 7.58 -11.70
N TYR A 84 -13.62 7.01 -11.69
CA TYR A 84 -12.80 6.74 -12.87
C TYR A 84 -12.57 5.25 -13.10
N VAL A 85 -12.30 4.88 -14.35
CA VAL A 85 -12.07 3.49 -14.75
C VAL A 85 -10.61 3.30 -15.16
N GLY A 86 -9.94 2.34 -14.52
CA GLY A 86 -8.56 1.97 -14.83
C GLY A 86 -8.40 1.11 -16.09
N LEU A 87 -7.21 1.12 -16.70
CA LEU A 87 -6.86 0.23 -17.81
C LEU A 87 -6.12 -1.01 -17.28
N LYS A 88 -6.58 -2.19 -17.68
CA LYS A 88 -5.88 -3.45 -17.40
C LYS A 88 -4.55 -3.48 -18.16
N ASN A 89 -3.46 -3.81 -17.46
CA ASN A 89 -2.16 -3.96 -18.10
C ASN A 89 -2.09 -5.32 -18.81
N GLN A 90 -2.09 -5.32 -20.15
CA GLN A 90 -1.95 -6.52 -20.98
C GLN A 90 -0.46 -6.81 -21.27
N GLY A 91 0.37 -6.88 -20.22
CA GLY A 91 1.81 -7.17 -20.33
C GLY A 91 2.71 -5.95 -20.14
N ALA A 92 3.57 -5.65 -21.11
CA ALA A 92 4.59 -4.59 -21.02
C ALA A 92 4.08 -3.18 -21.41
N THR A 93 2.77 -2.91 -21.28
CA THR A 93 2.12 -1.68 -21.76
C THR A 93 1.89 -0.64 -20.66
N CYS A 94 2.45 -0.82 -19.46
CA CYS A 94 2.23 0.06 -18.31
C CYS A 94 2.53 1.54 -18.60
N TYR A 95 3.56 1.83 -19.41
CA TYR A 95 3.89 3.20 -19.83
C TYR A 95 2.81 3.79 -20.74
N MET A 96 2.28 2.99 -21.68
CA MET A 96 1.22 3.42 -22.60
C MET A 96 -0.09 3.65 -21.86
N ASN A 97 -0.45 2.79 -20.91
CA ASN A 97 -1.67 2.96 -20.13
C ASN A 97 -1.65 4.27 -19.35
N SER A 98 -0.50 4.61 -18.77
CA SER A 98 -0.31 5.88 -18.05
C SER A 98 -0.40 7.08 -18.99
N LEU A 99 0.19 6.99 -20.18
CA LEU A 99 0.10 8.01 -21.21
C LEU A 99 -1.33 8.21 -21.72
N LEU A 100 -2.04 7.12 -22.05
CA LEU A 100 -3.42 7.14 -22.52
C LEU A 100 -4.37 7.74 -21.47
N GLN A 101 -4.23 7.36 -20.21
CA GLN A 101 -4.99 7.95 -19.10
C GLN A 101 -4.71 9.44 -18.95
N THR A 102 -3.44 9.86 -19.09
CA THR A 102 -3.07 11.28 -19.06
C THR A 102 -3.73 12.06 -20.20
N LEU A 103 -3.65 11.54 -21.43
CA LEU A 103 -4.25 12.18 -22.61
C LEU A 103 -5.78 12.25 -22.53
N TYR A 104 -6.43 11.20 -22.02
CA TYR A 104 -7.88 11.15 -21.85
C TYR A 104 -8.40 12.24 -20.90
N HIS A 105 -7.64 12.54 -19.84
CA HIS A 105 -8.01 13.57 -18.86
C HIS A 105 -7.78 15.00 -19.34
N ILE A 106 -7.25 15.21 -20.55
CA ILE A 106 -7.17 16.53 -21.18
C ILE A 106 -8.47 16.77 -21.97
N PRO A 107 -9.40 17.62 -21.48
CA PRO A 107 -10.75 17.68 -22.05
C PRO A 107 -10.77 18.11 -23.53
N TYR A 108 -9.88 19.02 -23.90
CA TYR A 108 -9.75 19.49 -25.29
C TYR A 108 -9.28 18.38 -26.22
N PHE A 109 -8.24 17.65 -25.81
CA PHE A 109 -7.70 16.53 -26.58
C PHE A 109 -8.76 15.44 -26.78
N ARG A 110 -9.42 15.02 -25.70
CA ARG A 110 -10.50 14.03 -25.75
C ARG A 110 -11.63 14.45 -26.70
N LYS A 111 -12.07 15.71 -26.65
CA LYS A 111 -13.10 16.24 -27.56
C LYS A 111 -12.64 16.23 -29.02
N ALA A 112 -11.41 16.67 -29.29
CA ALA A 112 -10.85 16.66 -30.64
C ALA A 112 -10.78 15.23 -31.20
N VAL A 113 -10.36 14.26 -30.38
CA VAL A 113 -10.32 12.85 -30.76
C VAL A 113 -11.70 12.30 -31.14
N TYR A 114 -12.74 12.64 -30.39
CA TYR A 114 -14.11 12.20 -30.70
C TYR A 114 -14.71 12.80 -31.98
N HIS A 115 -14.19 13.94 -32.45
CA HIS A 115 -14.63 14.59 -33.68
C HIS A 115 -13.78 14.24 -34.90
N MET A 116 -12.75 13.39 -34.75
CA MET A 116 -11.99 12.92 -35.89
C MET A 116 -12.89 12.09 -36.82
N PRO A 117 -12.87 12.34 -38.15
CA PRO A 117 -13.66 11.57 -39.10
C PRO A 117 -13.12 10.13 -39.15
N THR A 118 -13.83 9.19 -38.55
CA THR A 118 -13.51 7.76 -38.62
C THR A 118 -14.44 7.07 -39.62
N THR A 119 -13.89 6.25 -40.51
CA THR A 119 -14.69 5.42 -41.41
C THR A 119 -15.12 4.12 -40.72
N GLU A 120 -16.16 3.45 -41.22
CA GLU A 120 -16.60 2.15 -40.70
C GLU A 120 -15.50 1.07 -40.78
N ASN A 121 -14.61 1.18 -41.79
CA ASN A 121 -13.44 0.32 -41.94
C ASN A 121 -12.42 0.52 -40.81
N ASP A 122 -12.25 1.76 -40.35
CA ASP A 122 -11.35 2.05 -39.22
C ASP A 122 -11.87 1.37 -37.96
N ILE A 123 -13.18 1.50 -37.69
CA ILE A 123 -13.82 0.89 -36.51
C ILE A 123 -13.64 -0.64 -36.51
N ALA A 124 -13.73 -1.29 -37.67
CA ALA A 124 -13.48 -2.73 -37.81
C ALA A 124 -12.00 -3.09 -37.52
N LEU A 125 -11.04 -2.28 -37.97
CA LEU A 125 -9.60 -2.47 -37.74
C LEU A 125 -9.21 -2.29 -36.27
N TRP A 126 -9.77 -1.29 -35.58
CA TRP A 126 -9.53 -1.07 -34.14
C TRP A 126 -10.12 -2.19 -33.28
N LYS A 127 -11.30 -2.71 -33.66
CA LYS A 127 -11.93 -3.86 -32.99
C LYS A 127 -11.05 -5.11 -33.06
N HIS A 128 -10.47 -5.39 -34.23
CA HIS A 128 -9.62 -6.57 -34.43
C HIS A 128 -8.22 -6.41 -33.81
N SER A 129 -7.64 -5.20 -33.85
CA SER A 129 -6.24 -4.99 -33.46
C SER A 129 -6.05 -4.69 -31.97
N PHE A 130 -7.05 -4.14 -31.29
CA PHE A 130 -6.87 -3.64 -29.92
C PHE A 130 -7.80 -4.28 -28.88
N GLY A 131 -8.90 -4.96 -29.23
CA GLY A 131 -9.77 -5.59 -28.23
C GLY A 131 -10.32 -4.63 -27.14
N PHE A 132 -10.18 -3.31 -27.34
CA PHE A 132 -10.42 -2.26 -26.34
C PHE A 132 -11.77 -1.54 -26.51
N THR A 133 -12.62 -1.97 -27.45
CA THR A 133 -13.86 -1.24 -27.78
C THR A 133 -14.94 -1.25 -26.70
N GLU A 134 -14.83 -2.08 -25.67
CA GLU A 134 -15.82 -2.06 -24.57
C GLU A 134 -15.59 -0.92 -23.57
N PHE A 135 -14.39 -0.34 -23.46
CA PHE A 135 -14.11 0.67 -22.43
C PHE A 135 -14.40 2.12 -22.84
N ILE A 136 -14.35 2.47 -24.13
CA ILE A 136 -14.54 3.86 -24.58
C ILE A 136 -16.02 4.21 -24.83
N LEU A 137 -16.87 3.22 -25.12
CA LEU A 137 -18.29 3.47 -25.45
C LEU A 137 -19.25 3.44 -24.24
N GLN A 138 -18.76 3.24 -23.02
CA GLN A 138 -19.59 3.11 -21.82
C GLN A 138 -19.50 4.30 -20.82
N ALA A 139 -18.89 5.42 -21.23
CA ALA A 139 -19.00 6.66 -20.47
C ALA A 139 -20.25 7.43 -20.95
N PRO A 140 -21.33 7.54 -20.14
CA PRO A 140 -22.39 8.48 -20.45
C PRO A 140 -21.82 9.91 -20.41
N ILE A 141 -22.40 10.77 -21.24
CA ILE A 141 -22.18 12.23 -21.27
C ILE A 141 -22.43 12.82 -19.88
#